data_AF-A0AA44R7D4-F1
#
_entry.id   AF-A0AA44R7D4-F1
#
_cell.length_a   1.000
_cell.length_b   1.000
_cell.length_c   1.000
_cell.angle_alpha   90.00
_cell.angle_beta   90.00
_cell.angle_gamma   90.00
#
_symmetry.space_group_name_H-M   'P 1'
#
loop_
_entity.id
_entity.type
_entity.pdbx_description
1 polymer ?
#
loop_
_entity_poly.entity_id
_entity_poly.type
_entity_poly.pdbx_seq_one_letter_code
_entity_poly.pdbx_strand_id
1 'polypeptide(L)'
;MSSNNFFPSLTSIQLQTDPGSPELVLYTDGRVNILHISCSIGGLLQRTIPLIHETLDYVAVYFTLYHQFGGRETTIVRRYLFEFDPQKIDMKSNTDHAELEIPIDDDFSGINFVDNYYYLQVSFTHKQPDEMGVSESIQTNKIFETKIPFMIEEVL
;
A
#
# COMPACT_ATOMS: atom_id res chain seq x y z
N MET A 1 5.03 -4.33 -31.62
CA MET A 1 4.04 -4.82 -30.64
C MET A 1 3.49 -3.59 -29.94
N SER A 2 2.17 -3.35 -29.95
CA SER A 2 1.58 -2.24 -29.21
C SER A 2 1.53 -2.62 -27.73
N SER A 3 2.47 -2.11 -26.93
CA SER A 3 2.33 -2.12 -25.48
C SER A 3 1.19 -1.19 -25.13
N ASN A 4 0.05 -1.73 -24.73
CA ASN A 4 -0.99 -0.90 -24.13
C ASN A 4 -0.51 -0.52 -22.72
N ASN A 5 -0.38 0.77 -22.48
CA ASN A 5 -0.04 1.33 -21.17
C ASN A 5 -1.23 1.11 -20.21
N PHE A 6 -1.35 -0.11 -19.66
CA PHE A 6 -2.36 -0.41 -18.66
C PHE A 6 -1.84 -0.06 -17.29
N PHE A 7 -2.60 0.79 -16.60
CA PHE A 7 -2.29 1.21 -15.26
C PHE A 7 -3.27 0.54 -14.28
N PRO A 8 -2.78 -0.16 -13.25
CA PRO A 8 -3.66 -0.67 -12.20
C PRO A 8 -4.39 0.49 -11.54
N SER A 9 -5.66 0.28 -11.23
CA SER A 9 -6.46 1.20 -10.45
C SER A 9 -6.99 0.50 -9.21
N LEU A 10 -6.98 1.20 -8.08
CA LEU A 10 -7.68 0.74 -6.88
C LEU A 10 -9.16 1.09 -7.04
N THR A 11 -10.03 0.08 -7.10
CA THR A 11 -11.48 0.30 -7.17
C THR A 11 -12.11 0.38 -5.78
N SER A 12 -11.48 -0.25 -4.79
CA SER A 12 -11.83 -0.14 -3.38
C SER A 12 -10.58 -0.30 -2.53
N ILE A 13 -10.46 0.48 -1.47
CA ILE A 13 -9.47 0.28 -0.42
C ILE A 13 -10.16 0.46 0.94
N GLN A 14 -9.96 -0.51 1.81
CA GLN A 14 -10.44 -0.47 3.19
C GLN A 14 -9.22 -0.54 4.11
N LEU A 15 -9.15 0.39 5.04
CA LEU A 15 -8.06 0.53 6.02
C LEU A 15 -8.66 0.41 7.41
N GLN A 16 -8.18 -0.55 8.19
CA GLN A 16 -8.69 -0.81 9.54
C GLN A 16 -7.54 -1.16 10.47
N THR A 17 -7.60 -0.68 11.71
CA THR A 17 -6.72 -1.13 12.80
C THR A 17 -7.43 -2.02 13.81
N ASP A 18 -8.74 -1.83 13.96
CA ASP A 18 -9.64 -2.74 14.64
C ASP A 18 -10.70 -3.22 13.62
N PRO A 19 -10.87 -4.54 13.39
CA PRO A 19 -11.92 -5.08 12.52
C PRO A 19 -13.34 -4.60 12.86
N GLY A 20 -13.59 -4.21 14.11
CA GLY A 20 -14.89 -3.70 14.57
C GLY A 20 -15.10 -2.20 14.36
N SER A 21 -14.06 -1.44 14.00
CA SER A 21 -14.10 0.01 13.87
C SER A 21 -13.92 0.46 12.42
N PRO A 22 -14.77 1.35 11.88
CA PRO A 22 -14.49 2.04 10.63
C PRO A 22 -13.42 3.13 10.79
N GLU A 23 -13.10 3.50 12.04
CA GLU A 23 -12.08 4.49 12.35
C GLU A 23 -10.72 3.82 12.48
N LEU A 24 -9.72 4.46 11.89
CA LEU A 24 -8.34 4.05 12.01
C LEU A 24 -7.79 4.63 13.33
N VAL A 25 -7.58 3.77 14.31
CA VAL A 25 -7.12 4.12 15.66
C VAL A 25 -5.82 3.40 15.98
N LEU A 26 -4.83 4.12 16.49
CA LEU A 26 -3.57 3.55 16.97
C LEU A 26 -3.54 3.60 18.49
N TYR A 27 -3.28 2.47 19.13
CA TYR A 27 -3.32 2.29 20.57
C TYR A 27 -1.92 2.35 21.18
N THR A 28 -1.70 3.25 22.13
CA THR A 28 -0.42 3.42 22.82
C THR A 28 -0.32 2.58 24.10
N ASP A 29 -1.36 1.81 24.46
CA ASP A 29 -1.47 0.99 25.67
C ASP A 29 -0.69 -0.34 25.60
N GLY A 30 0.28 -0.44 24.68
CA GLY A 30 1.10 -1.64 24.47
C GLY A 30 0.47 -2.70 23.58
N ARG A 31 -0.71 -2.46 22.99
CA ARG A 31 -1.26 -3.32 21.93
C ARG A 31 -0.42 -3.22 20.67
N VAL A 32 -0.32 -4.33 19.94
CA VAL A 32 0.25 -4.34 18.59
C VAL A 32 -0.75 -3.69 17.65
N ASN A 33 -0.29 -2.67 16.92
CA ASN A 33 -1.12 -1.97 15.96
C ASN A 33 -0.89 -2.57 14.58
N ILE A 34 -1.96 -3.04 13.95
CA ILE A 34 -1.90 -3.68 12.63
C ILE A 34 -2.82 -2.90 11.70
N LEU A 35 -2.27 -2.41 10.59
CA LEU A 35 -3.06 -1.87 9.50
C LEU A 35 -3.47 -3.00 8.56
N HIS A 36 -4.73 -3.36 8.62
CA HIS A 36 -5.36 -4.25 7.66
C HIS A 36 -5.75 -3.43 6.43
N ILE A 37 -5.25 -3.85 5.28
CA ILE A 37 -5.51 -3.24 3.98
C ILE A 37 -6.19 -4.27 3.10
N SER A 38 -7.47 -4.03 2.80
CA SER A 38 -8.20 -4.85 1.83
C SER A 38 -8.42 -4.01 0.58
N CYS A 39 -7.99 -4.51 -0.58
CA CYS A 39 -8.16 -3.76 -1.82
C CYS A 39 -8.67 -4.63 -2.96
N SER A 40 -9.36 -3.96 -3.89
CA SER A 40 -9.70 -4.52 -5.20
C SER A 40 -8.93 -3.75 -6.25
N ILE A 41 -8.19 -4.47 -7.09
CA ILE A 41 -7.40 -3.91 -8.19
C ILE A 41 -8.15 -4.15 -9.50
N GLY A 42 -8.58 -3.05 -10.10
CA GLY A 42 -9.25 -3.01 -11.41
C GLY A 42 -8.27 -2.73 -12.55
N GLY A 43 -8.79 -2.71 -13.77
CA GLY A 43 -8.02 -2.41 -14.98
C GLY A 43 -7.16 -3.56 -15.52
N LEU A 44 -6.63 -4.44 -14.66
CA LEU A 44 -5.75 -5.55 -15.06
C LEU A 44 -6.49 -6.82 -15.51
N LEU A 45 -7.44 -7.33 -14.71
CA LEU A 45 -8.18 -8.56 -15.06
C LEU A 45 -9.58 -8.31 -15.68
N GLN A 46 -10.02 -7.05 -15.83
CA GLN A 46 -11.31 -6.71 -16.46
C GLN A 46 -11.27 -6.76 -18.01
N ARG A 47 -10.26 -7.41 -18.61
CA ARG A 47 -10.17 -7.55 -20.06
C ARG A 47 -11.27 -8.48 -20.56
N THR A 48 -12.12 -7.95 -21.43
CA THR A 48 -12.97 -8.72 -22.37
C THR A 48 -12.25 -9.01 -23.69
N ILE A 49 -10.92 -8.84 -23.76
CA ILE A 49 -10.12 -8.96 -24.98
C ILE A 49 -9.61 -10.39 -25.13
N PRO A 50 -9.74 -11.04 -26.32
CA PRO A 50 -9.26 -12.40 -26.52
C PRO A 50 -7.75 -12.52 -26.28
N LEU A 51 -7.35 -13.47 -25.43
CA LEU A 51 -5.97 -13.83 -25.06
C LEU A 51 -5.04 -14.19 -26.25
N ILE A 52 -5.56 -14.19 -27.48
CA ILE A 52 -4.89 -14.70 -28.68
C ILE A 52 -3.89 -13.68 -29.26
N HIS A 53 -4.00 -12.39 -28.91
CA HIS A 53 -3.21 -11.33 -29.56
C HIS A 53 -2.43 -10.38 -28.64
N GLU A 54 -2.59 -10.45 -27.31
CA GLU A 54 -1.97 -9.48 -26.40
C GLU A 54 -1.49 -10.14 -25.09
N THR A 55 -0.17 -10.12 -24.87
CA THR A 55 0.43 -10.46 -23.57
C THR A 55 0.21 -9.33 -22.58
N LEU A 56 -0.19 -9.66 -21.35
CA LEU A 56 -0.15 -8.70 -20.25
C LEU A 56 1.31 -8.42 -19.89
N ASP A 57 1.61 -7.19 -19.49
CA ASP A 57 2.91 -6.86 -18.90
C ASP A 57 2.93 -7.26 -17.43
N TYR A 58 4.13 -7.48 -16.90
CA TYR A 58 4.33 -7.61 -15.46
C TYR A 58 3.80 -6.36 -14.73
N VAL A 59 3.12 -6.56 -13.60
CA VAL A 59 2.71 -5.46 -12.73
C VAL A 59 2.91 -5.86 -11.27
N ALA A 60 3.63 -5.03 -10.53
CA ALA A 60 3.75 -5.12 -9.09
C ALA A 60 3.06 -3.91 -8.45
N VAL A 61 2.20 -4.16 -7.45
CA VAL A 61 1.56 -3.14 -6.62
C VAL A 61 2.20 -3.17 -5.23
N TYR A 62 2.70 -2.02 -4.80
CA TYR A 62 3.40 -1.85 -3.54
C TYR A 62 2.55 -1.04 -2.58
N PHE A 63 2.28 -1.63 -1.41
CA PHE A 63 1.71 -0.96 -0.25
C PHE A 63 2.88 -0.60 0.66
N THR A 64 3.25 0.69 0.72
CA THR A 64 4.37 1.15 1.54
C THR A 64 3.84 2.02 2.65
N LEU A 65 4.06 1.57 3.88
CA LEU A 65 3.83 2.34 5.09
C LEU A 65 5.07 3.19 5.37
N TYR A 66 4.87 4.50 5.43
CA TYR A 66 5.91 5.46 5.77
C TYR A 66 5.66 6.07 7.13
N HIS A 67 6.75 6.47 7.79
CA HIS A 67 6.71 7.36 8.92
C HIS A 67 7.41 8.67 8.57
N GLN A 68 6.71 9.78 8.77
CA GLN A 68 7.23 11.12 8.62
C GLN A 68 7.66 11.62 10.01
N PHE A 69 8.92 12.03 10.16
CA PHE A 69 9.44 12.68 11.36
C PHE A 69 9.68 14.17 11.11
N GLY A 70 9.19 15.02 12.02
CA GLY A 70 9.43 16.47 12.02
C GLY A 70 9.12 17.20 10.71
N GLY A 71 8.22 16.66 9.88
CA GLY A 71 7.84 17.21 8.58
C GLY A 71 8.94 17.20 7.51
N ARG A 72 10.08 16.53 7.77
CA ARG A 72 11.23 16.50 6.84
C ARG A 72 11.75 15.10 6.52
N GLU A 73 11.91 14.25 7.52
CA GLU A 73 12.50 12.94 7.34
C GLU A 73 11.40 11.89 7.11
N THR A 74 11.55 11.08 6.07
CA THR A 74 10.58 10.04 5.73
C THR A 74 11.29 8.70 5.70
N THR A 75 10.79 7.73 6.47
CA THR A 75 11.35 6.38 6.52
C THR A 75 10.29 5.36 6.10
N ILE A 76 10.72 4.33 5.36
CA ILE A 76 9.89 3.16 5.07
C ILE A 76 9.83 2.29 6.32
N VAL A 77 8.64 2.12 6.86
CA VAL A 77 8.38 1.28 8.03
C VAL A 77 8.21 -0.17 7.60
N ARG A 78 7.27 -0.40 6.68
CA ARG A 78 6.95 -1.70 6.12
C ARG A 78 6.50 -1.57 4.68
N ARG A 79 6.63 -2.68 3.94
CA ARG A 79 6.19 -2.78 2.55
C ARG A 79 5.59 -4.16 2.31
N TYR A 80 4.46 -4.17 1.61
CA TYR A 80 3.84 -5.38 1.09
C TYR A 80 3.77 -5.29 -0.43
N LEU A 81 4.06 -6.40 -1.11
CA LEU A 81 4.09 -6.53 -2.55
C LEU A 81 2.98 -7.48 -2.98
N PHE A 82 2.11 -6.97 -3.85
CA PHE A 82 1.19 -7.80 -4.62
C PHE A 82 1.65 -7.86 -6.08
N GLU A 83 1.87 -9.06 -6.58
CA GLU A 83 2.50 -9.29 -7.88
C GLU A 83 1.52 -9.95 -8.86
N PHE A 84 1.38 -9.32 -10.03
CA PHE A 84 0.74 -9.89 -11.20
C PHE A 84 1.81 -10.26 -12.22
N ASP A 85 2.15 -11.55 -12.25
CA ASP A 85 3.04 -12.11 -13.25
C ASP A 85 2.22 -12.88 -14.31
N PRO A 86 2.15 -12.39 -15.55
CA PRO A 86 1.43 -13.05 -16.65
C PRO A 86 2.01 -14.41 -17.04
N GLN A 87 3.25 -14.70 -16.63
CA GLN A 87 3.90 -15.99 -16.87
C GLN A 87 3.56 -17.02 -15.78
N LYS A 88 3.03 -16.58 -14.63
CA LYS A 88 2.55 -17.48 -13.58
C LYS A 88 1.12 -17.91 -13.90
N ILE A 89 0.88 -19.23 -13.89
CA ILE A 89 -0.35 -19.90 -14.36
C ILE A 89 -1.59 -19.55 -13.51
N ASP A 90 -1.44 -18.79 -12.42
CA ASP A 90 -2.45 -18.68 -11.36
C ASP A 90 -2.82 -17.22 -11.04
N MET A 91 -3.31 -16.47 -12.03
CA MET A 91 -3.95 -15.15 -11.81
C MET A 91 -5.31 -15.33 -11.15
N LYS A 92 -5.33 -15.65 -9.84
CA LYS A 92 -6.56 -16.10 -9.17
C LYS A 92 -7.44 -15.02 -8.57
N SER A 93 -6.97 -13.78 -8.37
CA SER A 93 -7.77 -12.79 -7.64
C SER A 93 -7.46 -11.34 -8.04
N ASN A 94 -8.52 -10.55 -8.22
CA ASN A 94 -8.47 -9.09 -8.30
C ASN A 94 -8.40 -8.43 -6.92
N THR A 95 -8.66 -9.20 -5.87
CA THR A 95 -8.72 -8.73 -4.49
C THR A 95 -7.53 -9.25 -3.72
N ASP A 96 -6.88 -8.38 -2.96
CA ASP A 96 -5.81 -8.79 -2.07
C ASP A 96 -5.95 -8.14 -0.69
N HIS A 97 -5.38 -8.83 0.30
CA HIS A 97 -5.37 -8.44 1.70
C HIS A 97 -3.93 -8.37 2.19
N ALA A 98 -3.54 -7.21 2.72
CA ALA A 98 -2.23 -6.99 3.31
C ALA A 98 -2.40 -6.61 4.78
N GLU A 99 -1.50 -7.11 5.63
CA GLU A 99 -1.43 -6.74 7.03
C GLU A 99 -0.07 -6.11 7.28
N LEU A 100 -0.07 -4.83 7.68
CA LEU A 100 1.14 -4.07 7.96
C LEU A 100 1.17 -3.67 9.43
N GLU A 101 2.12 -4.19 10.19
CA GLU A 101 2.35 -3.74 11.56
C GLU A 101 2.81 -2.27 11.57
N ILE A 102 2.16 -1.45 12.40
CA ILE A 102 2.52 -0.07 12.69
C ILE A 102 3.22 -0.05 14.05
N PRO A 103 4.56 0.06 14.11
CA PRO A 103 5.26 0.27 15.37
C PRO A 103 4.86 1.64 15.92
N ILE A 104 4.58 1.71 17.22
CA ILE A 104 4.40 2.97 17.94
C ILE A 104 5.55 3.06 18.93
N ASP A 105 6.76 3.16 18.39
CA ASP A 105 7.98 3.25 19.21
C ASP A 105 8.28 4.69 19.64
N ASP A 106 7.59 5.66 19.04
CA ASP A 106 7.83 7.08 19.27
C ASP A 106 6.97 7.62 20.43
N ASP A 107 7.65 8.32 21.35
CA ASP A 107 6.99 9.07 22.41
C ASP A 107 6.34 10.33 21.83
N PHE A 108 5.06 10.22 21.51
CA PHE A 108 4.26 11.31 20.98
C PHE A 108 3.88 12.38 22.03
N SER A 109 4.26 12.21 23.30
CA SER A 109 3.88 13.13 24.40
C SER A 109 4.45 14.55 24.25
N GLY A 110 5.50 14.74 23.43
CA GLY A 110 6.18 16.03 23.23
C GLY A 110 6.21 16.54 21.79
N ILE A 111 5.56 15.85 20.84
CA ILE A 111 5.82 16.03 19.41
C ILE A 111 4.53 16.46 18.67
N ASN A 112 4.65 17.45 17.78
CA ASN A 112 3.55 17.91 16.94
C ASN A 112 3.13 16.84 15.92
N PHE A 113 1.90 16.33 16.04
CA PHE A 113 1.27 15.36 15.13
C PHE A 113 1.17 15.82 13.68
N VAL A 114 1.13 17.14 13.44
CA VAL A 114 1.14 17.68 12.07
C VAL A 114 2.43 17.29 11.36
N ASP A 115 3.52 17.25 12.11
CA ASP A 115 4.87 17.01 11.61
C ASP A 115 5.30 15.54 11.76
N ASN A 116 4.60 14.76 12.60
CA ASN A 116 4.95 13.36 12.90
C ASN A 116 3.74 12.45 12.73
N TYR A 117 3.70 11.71 11.63
CA TYR A 117 2.55 10.90 11.26
C TYR A 117 2.93 9.71 10.36
N TYR A 118 2.12 8.66 10.45
CA TYR A 118 2.17 7.55 9.51
C TYR A 118 1.32 7.85 8.28
N TYR A 119 1.77 7.43 7.12
CA TYR A 119 0.96 7.47 5.91
C TYR A 119 1.18 6.24 5.05
N LEU A 120 0.12 5.82 4.38
CA LEU A 120 0.14 4.72 3.42
C LEU A 120 0.26 5.30 2.02
N GLN A 121 1.21 4.80 1.24
CA GLN A 121 1.28 5.01 -0.20
C GLN A 121 1.07 3.68 -0.92
N VAL A 122 0.18 3.68 -1.90
CA VAL A 122 0.04 2.57 -2.86
C VAL A 122 0.56 3.03 -4.21
N SER A 123 1.52 2.28 -4.74
CA SER A 123 2.18 2.55 -6.02
C SER A 123 2.22 1.30 -6.87
N PHE A 124 2.51 1.44 -8.16
CA PHE A 124 2.79 0.30 -9.02
C PHE A 124 4.07 0.44 -9.83
N THR A 125 4.54 -0.67 -10.37
CA THR A 125 5.62 -0.68 -11.34
C THR A 125 5.45 -1.84 -12.31
N HIS A 126 5.93 -1.65 -13.53
CA HIS A 126 6.09 -2.72 -14.51
C HIS A 126 7.47 -3.37 -14.43
N LYS A 127 8.29 -2.96 -13.48
CA LYS A 127 9.63 -3.47 -13.29
C LYS A 127 9.66 -4.59 -12.25
N GLN A 128 10.38 -5.66 -12.55
CA GLN A 128 10.62 -6.73 -11.57
C GLN A 128 11.48 -6.21 -10.39
N PRO A 129 11.43 -6.87 -9.22
CA PRO A 129 12.08 -6.37 -8.00
C PRO A 129 13.60 -6.19 -8.11
N ASP A 130 14.26 -6.93 -8.99
CA ASP A 130 15.69 -6.91 -9.27
C ASP A 130 16.09 -5.97 -10.42
N GLU A 131 15.12 -5.37 -11.12
CA GLU A 131 15.40 -4.46 -12.22
C GLU A 131 15.86 -3.07 -11.75
N MET A 132 16.81 -2.51 -12.49
CA MET A 132 17.37 -1.19 -12.18
C MET A 132 16.30 -0.10 -12.26
N GLY A 133 16.25 0.75 -11.23
CA GLY A 133 15.31 1.86 -11.15
C GLY A 133 13.89 1.45 -10.76
N VAL A 134 13.70 0.27 -10.14
CA VAL A 134 12.42 -0.13 -9.54
C VAL A 134 11.98 0.85 -8.44
N SER A 135 12.90 1.28 -7.57
CA SER A 135 12.60 2.23 -6.48
C SER A 135 12.08 3.56 -6.99
N GLU A 136 12.73 4.13 -8.03
CA GLU A 136 12.28 5.35 -8.67
C GLU A 136 10.91 5.15 -9.31
N SER A 137 10.70 4.04 -10.04
CA SER A 137 9.40 3.73 -10.64
C SER A 137 8.28 3.65 -9.61
N ILE A 138 8.51 3.05 -8.44
CA ILE A 138 7.54 2.97 -7.34
C ILE A 138 7.22 4.38 -6.82
N GLN A 139 8.23 5.25 -6.68
CA GLN A 139 8.05 6.60 -6.18
C GLN A 139 7.27 7.48 -7.17
N THR A 140 7.50 7.33 -8.48
CA THR A 140 6.83 8.15 -9.51
C THR A 140 5.40 7.69 -9.79
N ASN A 141 5.14 6.38 -9.72
CA ASN A 141 3.88 5.78 -10.15
C ASN A 141 2.92 5.54 -8.96
N LYS A 142 2.51 6.64 -8.33
CA LYS A 142 1.58 6.63 -7.20
C LYS A 142 0.13 6.47 -7.65
N ILE A 143 -0.58 5.52 -7.05
CA ILE A 143 -2.03 5.31 -7.27
C ILE A 143 -2.83 6.02 -6.19
N PHE A 144 -2.39 5.88 -4.93
CA PHE A 144 -3.11 6.37 -3.77
C PHE A 144 -2.13 6.73 -2.66
N GLU A 145 -2.48 7.75 -1.88
CA GLU A 145 -1.73 8.16 -0.70
C GLU A 145 -2.70 8.73 0.32
N THR A 146 -2.60 8.28 1.55
CA THR A 146 -3.39 8.83 2.65
C THR A 146 -2.59 8.87 3.93
N LYS A 147 -2.74 9.97 4.67
CA LYS A 147 -2.35 10.00 6.07
C LYS A 147 -3.22 9.01 6.83
N ILE A 148 -2.62 8.35 7.80
CA ILE A 148 -3.28 7.44 8.70
C ILE A 148 -3.67 8.29 9.92
N PRO A 149 -4.94 8.67 10.07
CA PRO A 149 -5.37 9.37 11.28
C PRO A 149 -5.19 8.42 12.46
N PHE A 150 -4.83 8.96 13.62
CA PHE A 150 -4.82 8.19 14.84
C PHE A 150 -5.25 9.08 16.01
N MET A 151 -5.95 8.48 16.95
CA MET A 151 -6.20 9.07 18.26
C MET A 151 -5.26 8.40 19.25
N ILE A 152 -4.58 9.20 20.06
CA ILE A 152 -3.85 8.68 21.21
C ILE A 152 -4.86 8.59 22.37
N GLU A 153 -5.35 7.40 22.63
CA GLU A 153 -6.01 7.11 23.89
C GLU A 153 -4.96 6.62 24.90
N GLU A 154 -4.60 7.48 25.85
CA GLU A 154 -3.94 7.06 27.08
C GLU A 154 -4.94 6.26 27.92
N VAL A 155 -4.84 4.93 27.90
CA VAL A 155 -5.62 4.09 28.81
C VAL A 155 -4.86 4.01 30.14
N LEU A 156 -5.39 4.70 31.16
CA LEU A 156 -4.90 4.72 32.55
C LEU A 156 -5.08 3.37 33.27
#